data_AF-A0A7Y2FC26-F1
#
_entry.id   AF-A0A7Y2FC26-F1
#
_cell.length_a   1.000
_cell.length_b   1.000
_cell.length_c   1.000
_cell.angle_alpha   90.00
_cell.angle_beta   90.00
_cell.angle_gamma   90.00
#
_symmetry.space_group_name_H-M   'P 1'
#
loop_
_entity.id
_entity.type
_entity.pdbx_description
1 polymer ?
#
loop_
_entity_poly.entity_id
_entity_poly.type
_entity_poly.pdbx_seq_one_letter_code
_entity_poly.pdbx_strand_id
1 'polypeptide(L)'
;FDFIISRAVAAMPTFVHWVKGKIAKKSTHSLKNGILYLKGGDLEEELKNYKTAQLYDLADVFDEEFFKTKRLVYLPMKFKG
;
A
#
# COMPACT_ATOMS: atom_id res chain seq x y z
N PHE A 1 -1.11 -11.91 -9.39
CA PHE A 1 -0.20 -10.77 -9.58
C PHE A 1 0.86 -10.76 -8.49
N ASP A 2 2.05 -10.24 -8.75
CA ASP A 2 3.07 -10.07 -7.69
C ASP A 2 2.77 -8.82 -6.85
N PHE A 3 2.40 -7.73 -7.51
CA PHE A 3 1.98 -6.50 -6.87
C PHE A 3 0.62 -6.06 -7.38
N ILE A 4 -0.16 -5.43 -6.51
CA ILE A 4 -1.40 -4.76 -6.89
C ILE A 4 -1.25 -3.27 -6.58
N ILE A 5 -1.41 -2.45 -7.61
CA ILE A 5 -1.26 -1.00 -7.55
C ILE A 5 -2.64 -0.36 -7.63
N SER A 6 -2.90 0.63 -6.79
CA SER A 6 -4.15 1.38 -6.86
C SER A 6 -3.98 2.85 -6.46
N ARG A 7 -5.00 3.64 -6.80
CA ARG A 7 -5.24 4.99 -6.32
C ARG A 7 -6.76 5.17 -6.24
N ALA A 8 -7.30 5.31 -5.05
CA ALA A 8 -8.74 5.42 -4.84
C ALA A 8 -9.09 6.02 -3.47
N VAL A 9 -10.37 6.34 -3.30
CA VAL A 9 -10.94 6.86 -2.05
C VAL A 9 -11.26 5.74 -1.06
N ALA A 10 -11.36 4.49 -1.52
CA ALA A 10 -11.71 3.34 -0.69
C ALA A 10 -10.72 3.16 0.49
N ALA A 11 -11.26 2.81 1.66
CA ALA A 11 -10.47 2.52 2.85
C ALA A 11 -9.62 1.24 2.68
N MET A 12 -8.44 1.20 3.30
CA MET A 12 -7.48 0.10 3.21
C MET A 12 -8.10 -1.26 3.57
N PRO A 13 -8.92 -1.40 4.64
CA PRO A 13 -9.58 -2.66 4.95
C PRO A 13 -10.43 -3.22 3.80
N THR A 14 -11.23 -2.35 3.18
CA THR A 14 -12.07 -2.71 2.05
C THR A 14 -11.23 -3.10 0.83
N PHE A 15 -10.19 -2.32 0.53
CA PHE A 15 -9.33 -2.60 -0.60
C PHE A 15 -8.56 -3.91 -0.45
N VAL A 16 -7.96 -4.14 0.72
CA VAL A 16 -7.26 -5.40 1.07
C VAL A 16 -8.21 -6.59 0.93
N HIS A 17 -9.48 -6.44 1.33
CA HIS A 17 -10.49 -7.47 1.15
C HIS A 17 -10.75 -7.78 -0.33
N TRP A 18 -10.92 -6.76 -1.19
CA TRP A 18 -11.17 -6.95 -2.63
C TRP A 18 -10.03 -7.63 -3.41
N VAL A 19 -8.80 -7.46 -2.92
CA VAL A 19 -7.61 -8.01 -3.56
C VAL A 19 -7.13 -9.31 -2.92
N LYS A 20 -7.84 -9.79 -1.90
CA LYS A 20 -7.56 -11.06 -1.23
C LYS A 20 -7.51 -12.20 -2.25
N GLY A 21 -6.44 -13.00 -2.19
CA GLY A 21 -6.23 -14.13 -3.10
C GLY A 21 -5.74 -13.77 -4.51
N LYS A 22 -5.60 -12.47 -4.83
CA LYS A 22 -5.11 -12.01 -6.15
C LYS A 22 -3.60 -11.79 -6.19
N ILE A 23 -2.93 -11.88 -5.04
CA ILE A 23 -1.47 -11.76 -4.89
C ILE A 23 -0.85 -13.15 -4.85
N ALA A 24 0.19 -13.37 -5.65
CA ALA A 24 0.89 -14.64 -5.77
C ALA A 24 1.69 -14.94 -4.49
N LYS A 25 1.64 -16.20 -4.05
CA LYS A 25 2.36 -16.68 -2.86
C LYS A 25 3.87 -16.70 -3.04
N LYS A 26 4.33 -17.04 -4.24
CA LYS A 26 5.76 -17.09 -4.57
C LYS A 26 6.25 -15.69 -4.89
N SER A 27 7.14 -15.16 -4.05
CA SER A 27 7.84 -13.89 -4.29
C SER A 27 9.21 -14.20 -4.89
N THR A 28 9.53 -13.63 -6.06
CA THR A 28 10.83 -13.78 -6.72
C THR A 28 11.69 -12.51 -6.68
N HIS A 29 11.10 -11.42 -6.19
CA HIS A 29 11.73 -10.11 -6.04
C HIS A 29 12.32 -9.93 -4.64
N SER A 30 13.29 -9.03 -4.50
CA SER A 30 13.84 -8.61 -3.20
C SER A 30 12.77 -7.97 -2.31
N LEU A 31 11.85 -7.22 -2.92
CA LEU A 31 10.66 -6.69 -2.29
C LEU A 31 9.57 -7.77 -2.26
N LYS A 32 8.91 -7.95 -1.11
CA LYS A 32 7.84 -8.95 -0.97
C LYS A 32 6.61 -8.54 -1.79
N ASN A 33 6.03 -9.52 -2.49
CA ASN A 33 4.73 -9.38 -3.14
C ASN A 33 3.69 -8.73 -2.19
N GLY A 34 2.91 -7.79 -2.71
CA GLY A 34 2.08 -6.94 -1.85
C GLY A 34 1.26 -5.89 -2.58
N ILE A 35 0.80 -4.92 -1.81
CA ILE A 35 -0.02 -3.81 -2.28
C ILE A 35 0.82 -2.55 -2.30
N LEU A 36 0.70 -1.76 -3.36
CA LEU A 36 1.20 -0.39 -3.47
C LEU A 36 0.00 0.54 -3.67
N TYR A 37 -0.30 1.38 -2.68
CA TYR A 37 -1.52 2.18 -2.68
C TYR A 37 -1.22 3.66 -2.50
N LEU A 38 -1.55 4.46 -3.50
CA LEU A 38 -1.42 5.91 -3.45
C LEU A 38 -2.63 6.50 -2.72
N LYS A 39 -2.35 7.16 -1.59
CA LYS A 39 -3.33 7.76 -0.69
C LYS A 39 -2.96 9.20 -0.38
N GLY A 40 -3.96 10.01 -0.04
CA GLY A 40 -3.75 11.36 0.47
C GLY A 40 -4.40 11.50 1.85
N GLY A 41 -3.92 12.47 2.62
CA GLY A 41 -4.44 12.75 3.96
C GLY A 41 -3.75 11.96 5.08
N ASP A 42 -4.39 11.96 6.25
CA ASP A 42 -3.92 11.23 7.43
C ASP A 42 -4.37 9.76 7.37
N LEU A 43 -3.41 8.85 7.51
CA LEU A 43 -3.58 7.40 7.35
C LEU A 43 -3.38 6.64 8.65
N GLU A 44 -3.13 7.32 9.77
CA GLU A 44 -2.78 6.69 11.04
C GLU A 44 -3.86 5.72 11.51
N GLU A 45 -5.11 6.16 11.56
CA GLU A 45 -6.26 5.33 11.96
C GLU A 45 -6.54 4.19 10.96
N GLU A 46 -6.39 4.46 9.66
CA GLU A 46 -6.64 3.47 8.59
C GLU A 46 -5.59 2.33 8.61
N LEU A 47 -4.34 2.66 8.98
CA LEU A 47 -3.20 1.75 8.98
C LEU A 47 -2.88 1.14 10.35
N LYS A 48 -3.59 1.54 11.41
CA LYS A 48 -3.42 1.05 12.79
C LYS A 48 -3.38 -0.48 12.91
N ASN A 49 -4.20 -1.17 12.10
CA ASN A 49 -4.27 -2.63 12.08
C ASN A 49 -3.22 -3.30 11.16
N TYR A 50 -2.50 -2.51 10.37
CA TYR A 50 -1.53 -2.94 9.36
C TYR A 50 -0.10 -2.67 9.81
N LYS A 51 0.36 -3.45 10.80
CA LYS A 51 1.70 -3.29 11.41
C LYS A 51 2.89 -3.42 10.46
N THR A 52 2.70 -4.00 9.28
CA THR A 52 3.75 -4.15 8.26
C THR A 52 3.66 -3.11 7.15
N ALA A 53 2.69 -2.20 7.21
CA ALA A 53 2.58 -1.12 6.25
C ALA A 53 3.80 -0.20 6.39
N GLN A 54 4.34 0.21 5.25
CA GLN A 54 5.38 1.21 5.14
C GLN A 54 4.81 2.41 4.40
N LEU A 55 5.13 3.60 4.86
CA LEU A 55 4.69 4.86 4.29
C LEU A 55 5.89 5.55 3.66
N TYR A 56 5.67 6.09 2.46
CA TYR A 56 6.64 6.90 1.74
C TYR A 56 5.95 8.21 1.35
N ASP A 57 6.49 9.34 1.77
CA ASP A 57 5.95 10.65 1.43
C ASP A 57 6.33 10.99 -0.02
N LEU A 58 5.36 11.34 -0.86
CA LEU A 58 5.65 11.70 -2.25
C LEU A 58 6.36 13.05 -2.36
N ALA A 59 6.28 13.86 -1.30
CA ALA A 59 7.03 15.10 -1.17
C ALA A 59 8.55 14.88 -1.20
N ASP A 60 9.04 13.69 -0.82
CA ASP A 60 10.47 13.36 -0.86
C ASP A 60 10.99 13.17 -2.30
N VAL A 61 10.08 13.05 -3.27
CA VAL A 61 10.38 12.77 -4.69
C VAL A 61 9.89 13.89 -5.61
N PHE A 62 8.82 14.59 -5.24
CA PHE A 62 8.18 15.61 -6.06
C PHE A 62 7.96 16.91 -5.26
N ASP A 63 8.44 18.03 -5.80
CA ASP A 63 8.35 19.35 -5.15
C ASP A 63 6.98 20.04 -5.29
N GLU A 64 6.08 19.52 -6.14
CA GLU A 64 4.79 20.15 -6.43
C GLU A 64 3.85 20.10 -5.21
N GLU A 65 3.11 21.19 -4.96
CA GLU A 65 2.20 21.28 -3.81
C GLU A 65 1.15 20.17 -3.76
N PHE A 66 0.74 19.67 -4.92
CA PHE A 66 -0.16 18.53 -5.05
C PHE A 66 0.37 17.28 -4.32
N PHE A 67 1.68 17.05 -4.28
CA PHE A 67 2.28 15.85 -3.68
C PHE A 67 2.59 15.98 -2.19
N LYS A 68 2.60 17.20 -1.63
CA LYS A 68 2.90 17.45 -0.21
C LYS A 68 2.02 16.67 0.77
N THR A 69 0.79 16.32 0.38
CA THR A 69 -0.18 15.60 1.23
C THR A 69 -0.38 14.14 0.81
N LYS A 70 0.40 13.67 -0.18
CA LYS A 70 0.24 12.34 -0.77
C LYS A 70 1.33 11.40 -0.31
N ARG A 71 0.93 10.16 -0.08
CA ARG A 71 1.78 9.09 0.41
C ARG A 71 1.57 7.84 -0.42
N LEU A 72 2.66 7.10 -0.64
CA LEU A 72 2.60 5.73 -1.11
C LEU A 72 2.60 4.80 0.09
N VAL A 73 1.54 4.01 0.22
CA VAL A 73 1.46 2.94 1.21
C VAL A 73 1.92 1.64 0.56
N TYR A 74 2.94 1.01 1.13
CA TYR A 74 3.35 -0.33 0.77
C TYR A 74 2.92 -1.31 1.86
N LEU A 75 2.12 -2.31 1.49
CA LEU A 75 1.67 -3.36 2.40
C LEU A 75 2.11 -4.74 1.88
N PRO A 76 3.18 -5.33 2.46
CA PRO A 76 3.61 -6.69 2.10
C PRO A 76 2.57 -7.71 2.55
N MET A 77 2.26 -8.69 1.70
CA MET A 77 1.38 -9.80 2.07
C MET A 77 2.18 -10.96 2.66
N LYS A 78 1.80 -11.36 3.87
CA LYS A 78 2.31 -12.59 4.50
C LYS A 78 1.35 -13.73 4.21
N PHE A 79 1.84 -14.78 3.58
CA PHE A 79 1.10 -16.03 3.47
C PHE A 79 1.47 -16.92 4.66
N LYS A 80 0.46 -17.35 5.43
CA LYS A 80 0.64 -18.51 6.30
C LYS A 80 0.69 -19.73 5.39
N GLY A 81 1.81 -20.45 5.44
CA GLY A 81 2.03 -21.71 4.73
C GLY A 81 1.05 -22.77 5.16
#